data_AF-A0A7X3HKN2-F1
#
_entry.id   AF-A0A7X3HKN2-F1
#
_cell.length_a   1.000
_cell.length_b   1.000
_cell.length_c   1.000
_cell.angle_alpha   90.00
_cell.angle_beta   90.00
_cell.angle_gamma   90.00
#
_symmetry.space_group_name_H-M   'P 1'
#
loop_
_entity.id
_entity.type
_entity.pdbx_description
1 polymer ?
#
loop_
_entity_poly.entity_id
_entity_poly.type
_entity_poly.pdbx_seq_one_letter_code
_entity_poly.pdbx_strand_id
1 'polypeptide(L)'
;MHNHDIRKAILARAAALKAVAHHTSISQNHRLEALTAGYVDTKFASVSAKYGDGVAHLDMFDQERMAKRMIELTDQATSDVVELQTDGVSVNVEIVKDRVQPTRYSDVSYRVNVQVYGLGAFKREPIFLMPQKLLANGHEPFRVDSAHDRRVDRGEDAPVGLSGQLLEAKLVKGHWHGGLYIYDRPLQENDADCLAWVRHSLTRAIHRSLTPIVRCDVFRPIQPSPYEAGVWRVRLRVHPDAALPRTKFALPALAHHIIPMNADYFADIDVGLMHGGRWEADVYPSGQKGIDNMMTAREVQSAFLRAIEPVVQQFLAMSPYSIKYRPAVQFASTSAPL
;
A
#
# COMPACT_ATOMS: atom_id res chain seq x y z
N MET A 1 29.78 10.59 -10.49
CA MET A 1 28.89 9.49 -10.90
C MET A 1 27.50 9.52 -10.23
N HIS A 2 27.17 10.47 -9.34
CA HIS A 2 25.93 10.44 -8.53
C HIS A 2 24.69 11.17 -9.10
N ASN A 3 24.85 12.16 -10.00
CA ASN A 3 23.70 12.96 -10.49
C ASN A 3 22.70 12.15 -11.34
N HIS A 4 23.17 11.09 -12.01
CA HIS A 4 22.33 10.27 -12.87
C HIS A 4 21.32 9.42 -12.07
N ASP A 5 21.72 8.93 -10.89
CA ASP A 5 20.92 8.00 -10.08
C ASP A 5 19.78 8.70 -9.34
N ILE A 6 19.99 9.95 -8.89
CA ILE A 6 18.98 10.75 -8.18
C ILE A 6 17.84 11.13 -9.12
N ARG A 7 18.18 11.67 -10.30
CA ARG A 7 17.20 12.00 -11.34
C ARG A 7 16.42 10.76 -11.76
N LYS A 8 17.10 9.62 -11.92
CA LYS A 8 16.48 8.33 -12.26
C LYS A 8 15.46 7.89 -11.21
N ALA A 9 15.73 8.07 -9.92
CA ALA A 9 14.81 7.66 -8.87
C ALA A 9 13.65 8.65 -8.62
N ILE A 10 13.83 9.96 -8.82
CA ILE A 10 12.71 10.91 -8.88
C ILE A 10 11.79 10.55 -10.05
N LEU A 11 12.36 10.28 -11.23
CA LEU A 11 11.61 9.83 -12.40
C LEU A 11 10.96 8.46 -12.17
N ALA A 12 11.60 7.54 -11.45
CA ALA A 12 11.01 6.26 -11.09
C ALA A 12 9.79 6.43 -10.18
N ARG A 13 9.85 7.32 -9.17
CA ARG A 13 8.69 7.64 -8.32
C ARG A 13 7.57 8.33 -9.11
N ALA A 14 7.93 9.27 -10.01
CA ALA A 14 6.95 9.89 -10.89
C ALA A 14 6.32 8.88 -11.87
N ALA A 15 7.09 7.89 -12.35
CA ALA A 15 6.60 6.81 -13.20
C ALA A 15 5.70 5.83 -12.44
N ALA A 16 6.05 5.49 -11.19
CA ALA A 16 5.21 4.71 -10.29
C ALA A 16 3.87 5.42 -10.08
N LEU A 17 3.90 6.71 -9.73
CA LEU A 17 2.70 7.53 -9.66
C LEU A 17 1.96 7.61 -11.00
N LYS A 18 2.66 7.59 -12.13
CA LYS A 18 2.02 7.53 -13.45
C LYS A 18 1.18 6.26 -13.59
N ALA A 19 1.73 5.12 -13.18
CA ALA A 19 1.07 3.82 -13.21
C ALA A 19 -0.17 3.75 -12.31
N VAL A 20 -0.16 4.42 -11.15
CA VAL A 20 -1.32 4.54 -10.24
C VAL A 20 -2.59 5.01 -10.99
N ALA A 21 -2.49 5.92 -11.97
CA ALA A 21 -3.67 6.43 -12.68
C ALA A 21 -4.44 5.39 -13.49
N HIS A 22 -3.82 4.26 -13.84
CA HIS A 22 -4.54 3.17 -14.50
C HIS A 22 -5.51 2.46 -13.54
N HIS A 23 -5.31 2.61 -12.22
CA HIS A 23 -5.99 1.84 -11.18
C HIS A 23 -6.85 2.70 -10.23
N THR A 24 -6.58 3.99 -10.18
CA THR A 24 -7.28 4.95 -9.34
C THR A 24 -7.44 6.20 -10.19
N SER A 25 -8.65 6.70 -10.39
CA SER A 25 -8.98 7.85 -11.25
C SER A 25 -8.42 9.20 -10.73
N ILE A 26 -7.11 9.27 -10.46
CA ILE A 26 -6.41 10.43 -9.92
C ILE A 26 -5.87 11.27 -11.07
N SER A 27 -6.10 12.58 -11.00
CA SER A 27 -5.52 13.53 -11.94
C SER A 27 -3.98 13.52 -11.89
N GLN A 28 -3.33 13.89 -13.00
CA GLN A 28 -1.87 14.06 -13.01
C GLN A 28 -1.41 15.14 -12.02
N ASN A 29 -2.18 16.22 -11.88
CA ASN A 29 -1.84 17.33 -10.99
C ASN A 29 -1.81 16.89 -9.53
N HIS A 30 -2.81 16.15 -9.05
CA HIS A 30 -2.84 15.68 -7.66
C HIS A 30 -1.64 14.79 -7.32
N ARG A 31 -1.20 13.96 -8.27
CA ARG A 31 -0.04 13.09 -8.10
C ARG A 31 1.27 13.87 -8.02
N LEU A 32 1.46 14.83 -8.91
CA LEU A 32 2.65 15.70 -8.87
C LEU A 32 2.68 16.53 -7.59
N GLU A 33 1.53 16.99 -7.15
CA GLU A 33 1.40 17.78 -5.93
C GLU A 33 1.73 16.96 -4.66
N ALA A 34 1.18 15.75 -4.54
CA ALA A 34 1.54 14.83 -3.46
C ALA A 34 3.04 14.50 -3.48
N LEU A 35 3.61 14.22 -4.66
CA LEU A 35 5.05 13.97 -4.80
C LEU A 35 5.89 15.17 -4.34
N THR A 36 5.48 16.40 -4.67
CA THR A 36 6.19 17.62 -4.25
C THR A 36 6.14 17.85 -2.75
N ALA A 37 5.02 17.51 -2.11
CA ALA A 37 4.87 17.60 -0.66
C ALA A 37 5.89 16.71 0.07
N GLY A 38 6.20 15.52 -0.48
CA GLY A 38 7.21 14.63 0.06
C GLY A 38 8.64 15.18 0.03
N TYR A 39 8.94 16.13 -0.86
CA TYR A 39 10.23 16.84 -0.91
C TYR A 39 10.20 18.21 -0.23
N VAL A 40 9.13 18.53 0.50
CA VAL A 40 8.91 19.82 1.16
C VAL A 40 9.04 21.00 0.17
N ASP A 41 8.48 20.81 -1.02
CA ASP A 41 8.44 21.85 -2.06
C ASP A 41 7.00 22.09 -2.54
N THR A 42 6.79 23.22 -3.19
CA THR A 42 5.50 23.70 -3.68
C THR A 42 5.26 23.39 -5.15
N LYS A 43 6.33 23.13 -5.93
CA LYS A 43 6.22 22.92 -7.39
C LYS A 43 7.12 21.79 -7.88
N PHE A 44 6.60 20.98 -8.80
CA PHE A 44 7.37 19.86 -9.39
C PHE A 44 8.57 20.33 -10.20
N ALA A 45 8.47 21.49 -10.85
CA ALA A 45 9.61 22.12 -11.52
C ALA A 45 10.71 22.53 -10.52
N SER A 46 10.33 23.00 -9.33
CA SER A 46 11.27 23.34 -8.26
C SER A 46 11.95 22.09 -7.71
N VAL A 47 11.19 21.00 -7.48
CA VAL A 47 11.77 19.68 -7.14
C VAL A 47 12.74 19.24 -8.24
N SER A 48 12.33 19.28 -9.50
CA SER A 48 13.17 18.85 -10.62
C SER A 48 14.43 19.70 -10.78
N ALA A 49 14.37 21.01 -10.49
CA ALA A 49 15.51 21.91 -10.55
C ALA A 49 16.44 21.74 -9.34
N LYS A 50 15.91 21.82 -8.11
CA LYS A 50 16.69 21.68 -6.87
C LYS A 50 17.37 20.32 -6.75
N TYR A 51 16.71 19.28 -7.26
CA TYR A 51 17.13 17.90 -7.06
C TYR A 51 17.65 17.24 -8.35
N GLY A 52 17.49 17.88 -9.51
CA GLY A 52 18.02 17.43 -10.80
C GLY A 52 19.52 17.65 -10.96
N ASP A 53 20.10 18.60 -10.22
CA ASP A 53 21.54 18.89 -10.21
C ASP A 53 22.35 18.00 -9.24
N GLY A 54 21.68 16.99 -8.65
CA GLY A 54 22.32 15.90 -7.92
C GLY A 54 22.69 16.15 -6.46
N VAL A 55 22.17 17.23 -5.87
CA VAL A 55 22.33 17.51 -4.43
C VAL A 55 21.25 16.81 -3.58
N ALA A 56 20.23 16.21 -4.20
CA ALA A 56 19.18 15.49 -3.48
C ALA A 56 19.63 14.10 -3.08
N HIS A 57 19.73 13.83 -1.80
CA HIS A 57 19.72 12.45 -1.36
C HIS A 57 18.29 11.91 -1.53
N LEU A 58 18.12 10.78 -2.22
CA LEU A 58 16.83 10.07 -2.33
C LEU A 58 16.21 9.77 -0.97
N ASP A 59 17.09 9.72 0.02
CA ASP A 59 16.86 9.60 1.43
C ASP A 59 16.14 10.80 2.04
N MET A 60 15.99 11.94 1.36
CA MET A 60 15.28 13.12 1.90
C MET A 60 13.76 13.07 1.69
N PHE A 61 13.26 12.08 0.97
CA PHE A 61 11.85 11.97 0.64
C PHE A 61 11.01 11.56 1.86
N ASP A 62 10.11 12.44 2.29
CA ASP A 62 9.18 12.19 3.38
C ASP A 62 7.88 11.55 2.84
N GLN A 63 7.80 10.23 2.92
CA GLN A 63 6.68 9.44 2.42
C GLN A 63 5.36 9.75 3.13
N GLU A 64 5.40 10.09 4.43
CA GLU A 64 4.20 10.49 5.17
C GLU A 64 3.62 11.80 4.65
N ARG A 65 4.47 12.78 4.30
CA ARG A 65 3.99 14.05 3.72
C ARG A 65 3.31 13.84 2.38
N MET A 66 3.88 12.99 1.53
CA MET A 66 3.24 12.60 0.28
C MET A 66 1.89 11.93 0.55
N ALA A 67 1.86 10.94 1.45
CA ALA A 67 0.65 10.18 1.78
C ALA A 67 -0.44 11.09 2.36
N LYS A 68 -0.09 11.98 3.28
CA LYS A 68 -1.03 12.96 3.86
C LYS A 68 -1.59 13.89 2.78
N ARG A 69 -0.74 14.41 1.90
CA ARG A 69 -1.22 15.26 0.80
C ARG A 69 -2.10 14.48 -0.17
N MET A 70 -1.81 13.21 -0.42
CA MET A 70 -2.65 12.36 -1.26
C MET A 70 -4.04 12.14 -0.65
N ILE A 71 -4.12 11.91 0.67
CA ILE A 71 -5.39 11.78 1.39
C ILE A 71 -6.21 13.06 1.27
N GLU A 72 -5.59 14.23 1.46
CA GLU A 72 -6.26 15.54 1.34
C GLU A 72 -6.82 15.80 -0.07
N LEU A 73 -6.17 15.26 -1.10
CA LEU A 73 -6.56 15.42 -2.51
C LEU A 73 -7.51 14.32 -3.02
N THR A 74 -7.59 13.19 -2.31
CA THR A 74 -8.33 12.00 -2.72
C THR A 74 -8.97 11.31 -1.51
N ASP A 75 -8.43 10.17 -1.08
CA ASP A 75 -8.89 9.37 0.05
C ASP A 75 -7.75 8.46 0.59
N GLN A 76 -7.99 7.82 1.74
CA GLN A 76 -7.03 6.90 2.36
C GLN A 76 -6.67 5.72 1.46
N ALA A 77 -7.65 5.06 0.85
CA ALA A 77 -7.43 3.87 0.03
C ALA A 77 -6.52 4.17 -1.18
N THR A 78 -6.70 5.35 -1.77
CA THR A 78 -5.89 5.84 -2.87
C THR A 78 -4.46 6.17 -2.42
N SER A 79 -4.31 6.76 -1.23
CA SER A 79 -3.00 6.98 -0.61
C SER A 79 -2.25 5.66 -0.35
N ASP A 80 -2.93 4.63 0.15
CA ASP A 80 -2.33 3.32 0.42
C ASP A 80 -1.79 2.68 -0.88
N VAL A 81 -2.57 2.76 -1.98
CA VAL A 81 -2.14 2.32 -3.31
C VAL A 81 -0.88 3.07 -3.76
N VAL A 82 -0.89 4.38 -3.61
CA VAL A 82 0.25 5.24 -3.99
C VAL A 82 1.49 4.88 -3.19
N GLU A 83 1.37 4.72 -1.87
CA GLU A 83 2.49 4.37 -1.01
C GLU A 83 3.09 3.00 -1.38
N LEU A 84 2.26 1.99 -1.63
CA LEU A 84 2.73 0.67 -2.10
C LEU A 84 3.49 0.75 -3.43
N GLN A 85 2.99 1.55 -4.38
CA GLN A 85 3.68 1.72 -5.66
C GLN A 85 4.99 2.50 -5.53
N THR A 86 5.06 3.48 -4.62
CA THR A 86 6.34 4.14 -4.32
C THR A 86 7.35 3.21 -3.64
N ASP A 87 6.87 2.19 -2.92
CA ASP A 87 7.69 1.10 -2.38
C ASP A 87 8.08 0.05 -3.43
N GLY A 88 7.63 0.22 -4.68
CA GLY A 88 7.93 -0.66 -5.80
C GLY A 88 6.96 -1.83 -5.97
N VAL A 89 5.87 -1.89 -5.20
CA VAL A 89 4.83 -2.93 -5.32
C VAL A 89 3.79 -2.50 -6.34
N SER A 90 3.54 -3.31 -7.37
CA SER A 90 2.54 -3.00 -8.40
C SER A 90 1.65 -4.19 -8.72
N VAL A 91 0.37 -3.94 -8.96
CA VAL A 91 -0.63 -4.96 -9.33
C VAL A 91 -1.04 -4.74 -10.79
N ASN A 92 -0.93 -5.78 -11.61
CA ASN A 92 -1.41 -5.81 -12.98
C ASN A 92 -2.61 -6.74 -13.09
N VAL A 93 -3.71 -6.26 -13.69
CA VAL A 93 -4.94 -7.02 -13.91
C VAL A 93 -5.19 -7.17 -15.40
N GLU A 94 -5.07 -8.40 -15.89
CA GLU A 94 -5.38 -8.77 -17.27
C GLU A 94 -6.78 -9.41 -17.31
N ILE A 95 -7.63 -8.92 -18.22
CA ILE A 95 -8.97 -9.49 -18.44
C ILE A 95 -9.09 -9.82 -19.93
N VAL A 96 -9.35 -11.09 -20.24
CA VAL A 96 -9.39 -11.63 -21.59
C VAL A 96 -10.74 -12.30 -21.82
N LYS A 97 -11.47 -11.84 -22.85
CA LYS A 97 -12.74 -12.44 -23.24
C LYS A 97 -12.54 -13.88 -23.69
N ASP A 98 -13.37 -14.79 -23.21
CA ASP A 98 -13.30 -16.18 -23.65
C ASP A 98 -13.85 -16.32 -25.07
N ARG A 99 -13.11 -17.09 -25.90
CA ARG A 99 -13.46 -17.30 -27.31
C ARG A 99 -14.60 -18.30 -27.50
N VAL A 100 -14.79 -19.20 -26.55
CA VAL A 100 -15.80 -20.25 -26.58
C VAL A 100 -16.70 -20.05 -25.39
N GLN A 101 -17.95 -19.67 -25.65
CA GLN A 101 -18.97 -19.64 -24.62
C GLN A 101 -19.69 -20.98 -24.60
N PRO A 102 -19.88 -21.62 -23.44
CA PRO A 102 -20.66 -22.82 -23.38
C PRO A 102 -22.09 -22.49 -23.82
N THR A 103 -22.61 -23.17 -24.84
CA THR A 103 -23.92 -22.92 -25.46
C THR A 103 -25.10 -22.92 -24.49
N ARG A 104 -24.90 -23.48 -23.28
CA ARG A 104 -25.88 -23.58 -22.20
C ARG A 104 -26.08 -22.28 -21.42
N TYR A 105 -25.11 -21.38 -21.44
CA TYR A 105 -25.17 -20.14 -20.67
C TYR A 105 -25.24 -18.93 -21.59
N SER A 106 -26.11 -17.98 -21.25
CA SER A 106 -26.29 -16.72 -21.99
C SER A 106 -25.39 -15.60 -21.46
N ASP A 107 -24.42 -15.92 -20.62
CA ASP A 107 -23.50 -14.98 -20.00
C ASP A 107 -22.24 -14.80 -20.84
N VAL A 108 -21.66 -13.59 -20.77
CA VAL A 108 -20.37 -13.34 -21.40
C VAL A 108 -19.27 -13.57 -20.36
N SER A 109 -18.40 -14.55 -20.62
CA SER A 109 -17.29 -14.90 -19.73
C SER A 109 -15.94 -14.30 -20.15
N TYR A 110 -15.15 -13.97 -19.15
CA TYR A 110 -13.77 -13.52 -19.28
C TYR A 110 -12.89 -14.25 -18.28
N ARG A 111 -11.66 -14.57 -18.69
CA ARG A 111 -10.59 -14.96 -17.77
C ARG A 111 -9.94 -13.73 -17.19
N VAL A 112 -9.73 -13.74 -15.87
CA VAL A 112 -9.06 -12.67 -15.14
C VAL A 112 -7.78 -13.22 -14.54
N ASN A 113 -6.65 -12.60 -14.85
CA ASN A 113 -5.35 -12.92 -14.27
C ASN A 113 -4.80 -11.69 -13.56
N VAL A 114 -4.24 -11.90 -12.38
CA VAL A 114 -3.57 -10.85 -11.62
C VAL A 114 -2.14 -11.26 -11.31
N GLN A 115 -1.23 -10.33 -11.60
CA GLN A 115 0.17 -10.41 -11.25
C GLN A 115 0.53 -9.27 -10.32
N VAL A 116 1.20 -9.60 -9.22
CA VAL A 116 1.80 -8.61 -8.34
C VAL A 116 3.32 -8.68 -8.44
N TYR A 117 3.95 -7.52 -8.61
CA TYR A 117 5.39 -7.34 -8.70
C TYR A 117 5.91 -6.58 -7.47
N GLY A 118 7.22 -6.69 -7.21
CA GLY A 118 7.87 -5.95 -6.11
C GLY A 118 7.62 -6.50 -4.71
N LEU A 119 6.90 -7.63 -4.60
CA LEU A 119 6.52 -8.22 -3.32
C LEU A 119 7.70 -8.79 -2.51
N GLY A 120 8.86 -9.06 -3.12
CA GLY A 120 9.88 -9.89 -2.47
C GLY A 120 9.31 -11.26 -2.04
N ALA A 121 9.98 -11.96 -1.12
CA ALA A 121 9.47 -13.20 -0.56
C ALA A 121 8.48 -12.91 0.59
N PHE A 122 7.21 -12.68 0.27
CA PHE A 122 6.18 -12.66 1.30
C PHE A 122 6.21 -13.98 2.07
N LYS A 123 6.37 -13.91 3.39
CA LYS A 123 6.38 -15.09 4.26
C LYS A 123 5.02 -15.77 4.35
N ARG A 124 3.93 -15.09 3.97
CA ARG A 124 2.55 -15.58 3.99
C ARG A 124 1.83 -15.19 2.69
N GLU A 125 0.93 -16.05 2.22
CA GLU A 125 0.05 -15.78 1.08
C GLU A 125 -0.96 -14.69 1.48
N PRO A 126 -0.95 -13.50 0.85
CA PRO A 126 -1.93 -12.46 1.13
C PRO A 126 -3.35 -12.94 0.80
N ILE A 127 -4.30 -12.66 1.69
CA ILE A 127 -5.72 -12.97 1.52
C ILE A 127 -6.48 -11.67 1.30
N PHE A 128 -7.35 -11.65 0.30
CA PHE A 128 -8.19 -10.51 -0.02
C PHE A 128 -9.62 -10.96 -0.30
N LEU A 129 -10.55 -10.00 -0.27
CA LEU A 129 -11.95 -10.25 -0.57
C LEU A 129 -12.28 -9.88 -2.00
N MET A 130 -12.98 -10.79 -2.66
CA MET A 130 -13.47 -10.61 -4.02
C MET A 130 -14.44 -9.44 -4.07
N PRO A 131 -14.25 -8.49 -5.00
CA PRO A 131 -15.14 -7.35 -5.13
C PRO A 131 -16.51 -7.80 -5.67
N GLN A 132 -17.57 -7.20 -5.12
CA GLN A 132 -18.95 -7.44 -5.54
C GLN A 132 -19.60 -6.13 -5.94
N LYS A 133 -20.43 -6.16 -6.99
CA LYS A 133 -21.25 -5.02 -7.41
C LYS A 133 -22.72 -5.41 -7.32
N LEU A 134 -23.46 -4.69 -6.48
CA LEU A 134 -24.91 -4.80 -6.38
C LEU A 134 -25.54 -3.48 -6.79
N LEU A 135 -26.52 -3.55 -7.68
CA LEU A 135 -27.36 -2.42 -8.02
C LEU A 135 -28.31 -2.11 -6.84
N ALA A 136 -28.93 -0.93 -6.84
CA ALA A 136 -29.81 -0.48 -5.75
C ALA A 136 -31.00 -1.42 -5.48
N ASN A 137 -31.42 -2.19 -6.49
CA ASN A 137 -32.46 -3.21 -6.40
C ASN A 137 -31.95 -4.58 -5.91
N GLY A 138 -30.68 -4.69 -5.50
CA GLY A 138 -30.04 -5.95 -5.10
C GLY A 138 -29.62 -6.85 -6.26
N HIS A 139 -29.82 -6.43 -7.51
CA HIS A 139 -29.39 -7.19 -8.69
C HIS A 139 -27.86 -7.17 -8.82
N GLU A 140 -27.26 -8.35 -9.03
CA GLU A 140 -25.85 -8.52 -9.37
C GLU A 140 -25.71 -8.56 -10.91
N PRO A 141 -25.27 -7.46 -11.57
CA PRO A 141 -25.25 -7.40 -13.03
C PRO A 141 -24.11 -8.22 -13.65
N PHE A 142 -23.07 -8.49 -12.86
CA PHE A 142 -21.95 -9.33 -13.21
C PHE A 142 -21.25 -9.81 -11.94
N ARG A 143 -20.44 -10.86 -12.08
CA ARG A 143 -19.71 -11.48 -10.98
C ARG A 143 -18.26 -11.69 -11.31
N VAL A 144 -17.39 -11.34 -10.37
CA VAL A 144 -15.99 -11.79 -10.37
C VAL A 144 -15.88 -12.97 -9.40
N ASP A 145 -15.33 -14.08 -9.84
CA ASP A 145 -15.19 -15.29 -9.04
C ASP A 145 -13.75 -15.80 -9.08
N SER A 146 -13.30 -16.35 -7.96
CA SER A 146 -11.96 -16.91 -7.79
C SER A 146 -11.92 -18.35 -8.27
N ALA A 147 -10.83 -18.73 -8.96
CA ALA A 147 -10.55 -20.12 -9.26
C ALA A 147 -10.48 -20.95 -7.98
N HIS A 148 -10.86 -22.23 -8.05
CA HIS A 148 -10.98 -23.12 -6.89
C HIS A 148 -9.67 -23.22 -6.09
N ASP A 149 -8.52 -23.32 -6.77
CA ASP A 149 -7.18 -23.39 -6.16
C ASP A 149 -6.71 -22.05 -5.53
N ARG A 150 -7.48 -20.98 -5.72
CA ARG A 150 -7.23 -19.65 -5.16
C ARG A 150 -8.21 -19.25 -4.07
N ARG A 151 -9.23 -20.06 -3.77
CA ARG A 151 -10.19 -19.80 -2.70
C ARG A 151 -9.56 -20.08 -1.33
N VAL A 152 -9.97 -19.32 -0.33
CA VAL A 152 -9.70 -19.64 1.07
C VAL A 152 -10.96 -20.24 1.65
N ASP A 153 -10.87 -21.49 2.07
CA ASP A 153 -11.94 -22.16 2.80
C ASP A 153 -11.60 -22.13 4.30
N ARG A 154 -12.45 -21.46 5.08
CA ARG A 154 -12.37 -21.40 6.55
C ARG A 154 -13.51 -22.17 7.21
N GLY A 155 -14.23 -23.02 6.48
CA GLY A 155 -15.44 -23.67 6.96
C GLY A 155 -16.56 -22.66 7.22
N GLU A 156 -17.25 -22.81 8.35
CA GLU A 156 -18.49 -22.06 8.68
C GLU A 156 -18.29 -20.54 8.82
N ASP A 157 -17.06 -20.08 9.09
CA ASP A 157 -16.73 -18.65 9.26
C ASP A 157 -16.38 -17.94 7.94
N ALA A 158 -16.38 -18.66 6.81
CA ALA A 158 -15.97 -18.08 5.54
C ALA A 158 -17.02 -17.08 5.01
N PRO A 159 -16.61 -15.86 4.61
CA PRO A 159 -17.55 -14.89 4.08
C PRO A 159 -18.08 -15.37 2.73
N VAL A 160 -19.41 -15.44 2.63
CA VAL A 160 -20.11 -15.85 1.42
C VAL A 160 -20.87 -14.69 0.79
N GLY A 161 -20.92 -14.68 -0.54
CA GLY A 161 -21.76 -13.76 -1.30
C GLY A 161 -23.24 -14.15 -1.25
N LEU A 162 -24.09 -13.32 -1.88
CA LEU A 162 -25.53 -13.55 -1.93
C LEU A 162 -25.93 -14.91 -2.53
N SER A 163 -25.09 -15.49 -3.39
CA SER A 163 -25.32 -16.83 -3.96
C SER A 163 -24.49 -17.94 -3.29
N GLY A 164 -24.01 -17.71 -2.06
CA GLY A 164 -23.29 -18.71 -1.26
C GLY A 164 -21.83 -18.95 -1.69
N GLN A 165 -21.29 -18.16 -2.61
CA GLN A 165 -19.91 -18.30 -3.08
C GLN A 165 -18.92 -17.74 -2.07
N LEU A 166 -17.80 -18.44 -1.86
CA LEU A 166 -16.70 -17.94 -1.03
C LEU A 166 -16.12 -16.66 -1.61
N LEU A 167 -16.02 -15.62 -0.79
CA LEU A 167 -15.50 -14.31 -1.19
C LEU A 167 -14.02 -14.14 -0.86
N GLU A 168 -13.42 -15.00 -0.04
CA GLU A 168 -11.98 -14.92 0.24
C GLU A 168 -11.17 -15.63 -0.85
N ALA A 169 -10.21 -14.88 -1.37
CA ALA A 169 -9.22 -15.36 -2.31
C ALA A 169 -7.82 -15.10 -1.78
N LYS A 170 -6.85 -15.90 -2.23
CA LYS A 170 -5.44 -15.75 -1.85
C LYS A 170 -4.55 -15.55 -3.06
N LEU A 171 -3.51 -14.75 -2.85
CA LEU A 171 -2.39 -14.60 -3.77
C LEU A 171 -1.36 -15.70 -3.49
N VAL A 172 -1.05 -16.50 -4.51
CA VAL A 172 -0.02 -17.54 -4.42
C VAL A 172 1.18 -17.10 -5.24
N LYS A 173 2.33 -16.90 -4.57
CA LYS A 173 3.56 -16.38 -5.19
C LYS A 173 3.35 -15.06 -5.96
N GLY A 174 2.42 -14.22 -5.51
CA GLY A 174 2.07 -12.97 -6.18
C GLY A 174 1.13 -13.13 -7.39
N HIS A 175 0.52 -14.29 -7.58
CA HIS A 175 -0.44 -14.55 -8.65
C HIS A 175 -1.83 -14.85 -8.10
N TRP A 176 -2.85 -14.37 -8.80
CA TRP A 176 -4.24 -14.80 -8.62
C TRP A 176 -4.90 -14.94 -9.99
N HIS A 177 -5.87 -15.85 -10.12
CA HIS A 177 -6.68 -15.96 -11.33
C HIS A 177 -8.11 -16.40 -11.01
N GLY A 178 -9.02 -16.10 -11.93
CA GLY A 178 -10.44 -16.33 -11.78
C GLY A 178 -11.23 -16.03 -13.06
N GLY A 179 -12.54 -15.90 -12.90
CA GLY A 179 -13.47 -15.59 -13.98
C GLY A 179 -14.28 -14.32 -13.70
N LEU A 180 -14.68 -13.64 -14.77
CA LEU A 180 -15.72 -12.62 -14.76
C LEU A 180 -16.87 -13.10 -15.63
N TYR A 181 -18.09 -13.03 -15.11
CA TYR A 181 -19.32 -13.46 -15.78
C TYR A 181 -20.29 -12.28 -15.80
N ILE A 182 -20.67 -11.81 -17.00
CA ILE A 182 -21.60 -10.70 -17.18
C ILE A 182 -22.98 -11.25 -17.54
N TYR A 183 -23.96 -11.02 -16.66
CA TYR A 183 -25.33 -11.53 -16.82
C TYR A 183 -26.26 -10.46 -17.42
N ASP A 184 -26.00 -9.19 -17.11
CA ASP A 184 -26.81 -8.07 -17.54
C ASP A 184 -26.62 -7.76 -19.03
N ARG A 185 -27.69 -7.84 -19.82
CA ARG A 185 -27.63 -7.67 -21.29
C ARG A 185 -27.02 -6.34 -21.73
N PRO A 186 -27.41 -5.18 -21.20
CA PRO A 186 -26.76 -3.91 -21.52
C PRO A 186 -25.23 -3.95 -21.36
N LEU A 187 -24.71 -4.58 -20.29
CA LEU A 187 -23.28 -4.72 -20.07
C LEU A 187 -22.60 -5.76 -20.97
N GLN A 188 -23.36 -6.72 -21.54
CA GLN A 188 -22.82 -7.65 -22.54
C GLN A 188 -22.58 -6.97 -23.89
N GLU A 189 -23.41 -5.97 -24.24
CA GLU A 189 -23.28 -5.17 -25.46
C GLU A 189 -22.15 -4.14 -25.36
N ASN A 190 -21.99 -3.52 -24.19
CA ASN A 190 -20.89 -2.60 -23.89
C ASN A 190 -20.29 -2.90 -22.50
N ASP A 191 -19.19 -3.65 -22.50
CA ASP A 191 -18.53 -4.15 -21.29
C ASP A 191 -17.47 -3.20 -20.72
N ALA A 192 -17.16 -2.09 -21.38
CA ALA A 192 -16.01 -1.24 -21.06
C ALA A 192 -16.00 -0.77 -19.59
N ASP A 193 -17.15 -0.28 -19.11
CA ASP A 193 -17.31 0.21 -17.74
C ASP A 193 -17.26 -0.93 -16.71
N CYS A 194 -17.80 -2.11 -17.07
CA CYS A 194 -17.70 -3.31 -16.24
C CYS A 194 -16.23 -3.72 -16.08
N LEU A 195 -15.50 -3.83 -17.19
CA LEU A 195 -14.09 -4.21 -17.19
C LEU A 195 -13.23 -3.19 -16.43
N ALA A 196 -13.49 -1.89 -16.58
CA ALA A 196 -12.81 -0.84 -15.83
C ALA A 196 -13.06 -0.97 -14.32
N TRP A 197 -14.33 -1.12 -13.92
CA TRP A 197 -14.71 -1.33 -12.53
C TRP A 197 -14.03 -2.56 -11.94
N VAL A 198 -14.01 -3.70 -12.65
CA VAL A 198 -13.38 -4.94 -12.18
C VAL A 198 -11.87 -4.74 -11.97
N ARG A 199 -11.17 -4.11 -12.92
CA ARG A 199 -9.73 -3.80 -12.77
C ARG A 199 -9.47 -2.93 -11.54
N HIS A 200 -10.24 -1.86 -11.35
CA HIS A 200 -10.08 -0.94 -10.23
C HIS A 200 -10.38 -1.62 -8.89
N SER A 201 -11.51 -2.31 -8.79
CA SER A 201 -11.94 -2.97 -7.55
C SER A 201 -11.03 -4.12 -7.14
N LEU A 202 -10.57 -4.96 -8.08
CA LEU A 202 -9.59 -6.00 -7.80
C LEU A 202 -8.24 -5.42 -7.37
N THR A 203 -7.75 -4.40 -8.08
CA THR A 203 -6.49 -3.73 -7.73
C THR A 203 -6.55 -3.17 -6.31
N ARG A 204 -7.65 -2.50 -5.95
CA ARG A 204 -7.88 -1.95 -4.61
C ARG A 204 -7.95 -3.04 -3.54
N ALA A 205 -8.73 -4.10 -3.78
CA ALA A 205 -8.86 -5.21 -2.83
C ALA A 205 -7.51 -5.88 -2.55
N ILE A 206 -6.72 -6.12 -3.61
CA ILE A 206 -5.39 -6.72 -3.51
C ILE A 206 -4.42 -5.76 -2.82
N HIS A 207 -4.32 -4.50 -3.24
CA HIS A 207 -3.45 -3.53 -2.56
C HIS A 207 -3.76 -3.44 -1.07
N ARG A 208 -5.04 -3.41 -0.69
CA ARG A 208 -5.43 -3.40 0.73
C ARG A 208 -4.85 -4.59 1.49
N SER A 209 -4.88 -5.79 0.92
CA SER A 209 -4.27 -7.00 1.52
C SER A 209 -2.74 -6.97 1.59
N LEU A 210 -2.10 -6.11 0.80
CA LEU A 210 -0.65 -5.94 0.74
C LEU A 210 -0.16 -4.78 1.62
N THR A 211 -1.03 -3.85 2.00
CA THR A 211 -0.69 -2.72 2.86
C THR A 211 -0.23 -3.22 4.22
N PRO A 212 1.02 -2.95 4.63
CA PRO A 212 1.53 -3.42 5.91
C PRO A 212 0.82 -2.72 7.07
N ILE A 213 0.60 -3.45 8.17
CA ILE A 213 0.00 -2.89 9.40
C ILE A 213 0.90 -1.81 9.98
N VAL A 214 2.23 -1.99 9.92
CA VAL A 214 3.21 -1.00 10.34
C VAL A 214 4.12 -0.67 9.17
N ARG A 215 4.19 0.61 8.82
CA ARG A 215 5.18 1.18 7.91
C ARG A 215 6.36 1.71 8.72
N CYS A 216 7.56 1.57 8.17
CA CYS A 216 8.79 2.14 8.72
C CYS A 216 9.46 3.00 7.65
N ASP A 217 9.37 4.31 7.81
CA ASP A 217 10.01 5.27 6.93
C ASP A 217 11.38 5.62 7.54
N VAL A 218 12.46 5.48 6.75
CA VAL A 218 13.81 5.86 7.16
C VAL A 218 14.37 6.84 6.15
N PHE A 219 14.60 8.07 6.60
CA PHE A 219 14.93 9.18 5.73
C PHE A 219 15.84 10.18 6.45
N ARG A 220 16.52 11.04 5.70
CA ARG A 220 17.31 12.16 6.20
C ARG A 220 16.38 13.38 6.30
N PRO A 221 16.16 13.94 7.49
CA PRO A 221 15.25 15.07 7.66
C PRO A 221 15.74 16.31 6.91
N ILE A 222 14.80 17.00 6.26
CA ILE A 222 15.04 18.28 5.57
C ILE A 222 14.95 19.41 6.61
N GLN A 223 16.07 19.79 7.22
CA GLN A 223 16.15 20.93 8.13
C GLN A 223 17.34 21.86 7.79
N PRO A 224 17.32 23.13 8.22
CA PRO A 224 18.30 24.15 7.80
C PRO A 224 19.72 23.96 8.36
N SER A 225 19.96 22.96 9.21
CA SER A 225 21.30 22.55 9.62
C SER A 225 21.69 21.27 8.86
N PRO A 226 22.90 21.15 8.31
CA PRO A 226 23.36 19.89 7.75
C PRO A 226 23.36 18.87 8.88
N TYR A 227 22.38 17.97 8.87
CA TYR A 227 22.41 16.76 9.67
C TYR A 227 23.76 16.09 9.41
N GLU A 228 24.45 15.74 10.49
CA GLU A 228 25.75 15.07 10.42
C GLU A 228 25.65 13.83 9.53
N ALA A 229 26.70 13.55 8.76
CA ALA A 229 26.73 12.38 7.91
C ALA A 229 26.42 11.13 8.74
N GLY A 230 25.43 10.33 8.31
CA GLY A 230 25.06 9.08 8.98
C GLY A 230 23.86 9.15 9.92
N VAL A 231 23.24 10.31 10.09
CA VAL A 231 22.02 10.42 10.89
C VAL A 231 20.77 10.05 10.08
N TRP A 232 19.91 9.23 10.69
CA TRP A 232 18.65 8.78 10.10
C TRP A 232 17.46 9.17 10.96
N ARG A 233 16.43 9.77 10.38
CA ARG A 233 15.12 9.82 11.01
C ARG A 233 14.38 8.52 10.72
N VAL A 234 13.88 7.90 11.77
CA VAL A 234 13.04 6.70 11.69
C VAL A 234 11.64 7.07 12.15
N ARG A 235 10.65 6.72 11.35
CA ARG A 235 9.24 6.88 11.68
C ARG A 235 8.51 5.56 11.50
N LEU A 236 7.85 5.10 12.56
CA LEU A 236 6.89 4.01 12.50
C LEU A 236 5.48 4.58 12.43
N ARG A 237 4.67 4.05 11.51
CA ARG A 237 3.24 4.40 11.37
C ARG A 237 2.41 3.13 11.32
N VAL A 238 1.42 3.06 12.18
CA VAL A 238 0.39 2.03 12.15
C VAL A 238 -0.69 2.47 11.17
N HIS A 239 -1.11 1.55 10.31
CA HIS A 239 -2.23 1.77 9.40
C HIS A 239 -3.49 2.17 10.20
N PRO A 240 -4.29 3.17 9.78
CA PRO A 240 -5.45 3.65 10.54
C PRO A 240 -6.47 2.56 10.92
N ASP A 241 -6.62 1.52 10.09
CA ASP A 241 -7.50 0.38 10.39
C ASP A 241 -7.00 -0.53 11.54
N ALA A 242 -5.74 -0.40 11.94
CA ALA A 242 -5.14 -1.17 13.03
C ALA A 242 -5.17 -0.37 14.34
N ALA A 243 -5.91 -0.87 15.33
CA ALA A 243 -6.07 -0.22 16.63
C ALA A 243 -4.84 -0.42 17.55
N LEU A 244 -3.68 0.14 17.19
CA LEU A 244 -2.45 0.14 18.00
C LEU A 244 -2.01 1.55 18.47
N PRO A 245 -2.88 2.34 19.15
CA PRO A 245 -2.60 3.75 19.43
C PRO A 245 -1.62 4.02 20.58
N ARG A 246 -1.41 3.06 21.51
CA ARG A 246 -0.55 3.21 22.70
C ARG A 246 0.26 1.96 22.98
N THR A 247 0.98 1.50 21.97
CA THR A 247 1.69 0.23 22.03
C THR A 247 3.16 0.44 22.32
N LYS A 248 3.70 -0.33 23.27
CA LYS A 248 5.13 -0.36 23.59
C LYS A 248 5.83 -1.40 22.75
N PHE A 249 7.10 -1.15 22.41
CA PHE A 249 7.96 -2.12 21.74
C PHE A 249 9.41 -1.92 22.17
N ALA A 250 10.18 -3.00 22.14
CA ALA A 250 11.62 -2.90 22.40
C ALA A 250 12.29 -2.17 21.24
N LEU A 251 13.14 -1.19 21.52
CA LEU A 251 13.94 -0.55 20.48
C LEU A 251 15.03 -1.53 20.01
N PRO A 252 15.39 -1.52 18.72
CA PRO A 252 16.46 -2.37 18.22
C PRO A 252 17.80 -1.93 18.82
N ALA A 253 18.60 -2.89 19.27
CA ALA A 253 20.01 -2.64 19.58
C ALA A 253 20.77 -2.38 18.28
N LEU A 254 21.23 -1.15 18.08
CA LEU A 254 21.99 -0.74 16.89
C LEU A 254 23.46 -0.60 17.28
N ALA A 255 24.30 -1.52 16.78
CA ALA A 255 25.73 -1.47 17.06
C ALA A 255 26.33 -0.12 16.61
N HIS A 256 27.07 0.52 17.50
CA HIS A 256 27.73 1.82 17.25
C HIS A 256 26.77 2.98 16.91
N HIS A 257 25.48 2.85 17.20
CA HIS A 257 24.51 3.93 17.02
C HIS A 257 23.72 4.16 18.30
N ILE A 258 23.20 5.37 18.47
CA ILE A 258 22.36 5.76 19.59
C ILE A 258 21.03 6.29 19.09
N ILE A 259 19.99 6.07 19.89
CA ILE A 259 18.67 6.67 19.70
C ILE A 259 18.45 7.58 20.92
N PRO A 260 18.60 8.90 20.80
CA PRO A 260 18.40 9.82 21.92
C PRO A 260 16.97 9.68 22.45
N MET A 261 16.84 9.57 23.76
CA MET A 261 15.53 9.52 24.40
C MET A 261 14.76 10.82 24.14
N ASN A 262 13.52 10.67 23.69
CA ASN A 262 12.54 11.75 23.60
C ASN A 262 11.35 11.40 24.51
N ALA A 263 10.97 12.32 25.41
CA ALA A 263 9.88 12.12 26.35
C ALA A 263 8.56 11.72 25.68
N ASP A 264 8.32 12.16 24.44
CA ASP A 264 7.08 11.89 23.71
C ASP A 264 7.03 10.51 23.03
N TYR A 265 8.14 9.77 22.93
CA TYR A 265 8.21 8.53 22.17
C TYR A 265 8.91 7.38 22.90
N PHE A 266 9.24 7.57 24.18
CA PHE A 266 9.90 6.58 25.01
C PHE A 266 9.06 6.29 26.24
N ALA A 267 8.86 5.00 26.55
CA ALA A 267 8.27 4.57 27.80
C ALA A 267 9.33 4.29 28.88
N ASP A 268 10.54 3.89 28.46
CA ASP A 268 11.68 3.56 29.31
C ASP A 268 12.98 3.56 28.46
N ILE A 269 14.13 3.28 29.09
CA ILE A 269 15.39 2.96 28.41
C ILE A 269 15.14 1.76 27.47
N ASP A 270 15.53 1.91 26.21
CA ASP A 270 15.34 0.90 25.15
C ASP A 270 13.88 0.51 24.86
N VAL A 271 12.88 1.27 25.33
CA VAL A 271 11.46 0.99 25.07
C VAL A 271 10.79 2.16 24.36
N GLY A 272 10.40 1.93 23.11
CA GLY A 272 9.62 2.86 22.31
C GLY A 272 8.14 2.84 22.71
N LEU A 273 7.50 4.00 22.66
CA LEU A 273 6.08 4.19 22.92
C LEU A 273 5.41 4.80 21.68
N MET A 274 4.48 4.05 21.08
CA MET A 274 3.65 4.58 20.01
C MET A 274 2.61 5.55 20.57
N HIS A 275 2.47 6.72 19.96
CA HIS A 275 1.44 7.72 20.25
C HIS A 275 0.53 7.91 19.05
N GLY A 276 -0.75 7.55 19.19
CA GLY A 276 -1.73 7.67 18.12
C GLY A 276 -1.38 6.83 16.88
N GLY A 277 -0.71 5.69 17.08
CA GLY A 277 -0.25 4.84 15.99
C GLY A 277 1.02 5.36 15.31
N ARG A 278 1.75 6.30 15.92
CA ARG A 278 3.01 6.84 15.40
C ARG A 278 4.14 6.72 16.41
N TRP A 279 5.35 6.46 15.94
CA TRP A 279 6.59 6.65 16.69
C TRP A 279 7.64 7.30 15.80
N GLU A 280 8.45 8.22 16.34
CA GLU A 280 9.51 8.89 15.58
C GLU A 280 10.72 9.16 16.48
N ALA A 281 11.92 8.87 15.96
CA ALA A 281 13.17 9.28 16.58
C ALA A 281 14.29 9.39 15.53
N ASP A 282 15.36 10.09 15.90
CA ASP A 282 16.58 10.17 15.11
C ASP A 282 17.60 9.14 15.62
N VAL A 283 18.33 8.51 14.71
CA VAL A 283 19.39 7.52 14.96
C VAL A 283 20.72 8.15 14.58
N TYR A 284 21.64 8.23 15.53
CA TYR A 284 22.94 8.87 15.36
C TYR A 284 24.08 7.86 15.41
N PRO A 285 25.14 8.03 14.61
CA PRO A 285 26.38 7.30 14.82
C PRO A 285 26.99 7.68 16.18
N SER A 286 27.48 6.68 16.91
CA SER A 286 28.10 6.84 18.22
C SER A 286 29.62 6.96 18.10
N GLY A 287 30.11 8.20 18.14
CA GLY A 287 31.54 8.52 18.05
C GLY A 287 32.19 8.02 16.75
N GLN A 288 33.52 7.88 16.76
CA GLN A 288 34.27 7.47 15.56
C GLN A 288 33.88 6.06 15.09
N LYS A 289 33.58 5.14 16.01
CA LYS A 289 33.13 3.78 15.65
C LYS A 289 31.82 3.80 14.87
N GLY A 290 30.88 4.68 15.21
CA GLY A 290 29.64 4.85 14.44
C GLY A 290 29.93 5.41 13.05
N ILE A 291 30.86 6.36 12.95
CA ILE A 291 31.27 6.95 11.67
C ILE A 291 31.94 5.92 10.76
N ASP A 292 32.80 5.06 11.32
CA ASP A 292 33.49 4.01 10.58
C ASP A 292 32.55 2.86 10.17
N ASN A 293 31.37 2.75 10.81
CA ASN A 293 30.40 1.67 10.60
C ASN A 293 29.01 2.22 10.26
N MET A 294 28.92 3.13 9.30
CA MET A 294 27.65 3.73 8.89
C MET A 294 26.61 2.69 8.47
N MET A 295 25.42 2.77 9.04
CA MET A 295 24.27 1.98 8.60
C MET A 295 23.58 2.63 7.41
N THR A 296 23.11 1.80 6.49
CA THR A 296 22.21 2.19 5.41
C THR A 296 20.78 2.36 5.92
N ALA A 297 19.96 3.18 5.22
CA ALA A 297 18.54 3.33 5.54
C ALA A 297 17.82 1.97 5.65
N ARG A 298 18.15 1.03 4.77
CA ARG A 298 17.56 -0.31 4.73
C ARG A 298 17.92 -1.15 5.96
N GLU A 299 19.15 -1.05 6.46
CA GLU A 299 19.58 -1.77 7.66
C GLU A 299 18.85 -1.25 8.90
N VAL A 300 18.77 0.08 9.03
CA VAL A 300 18.00 0.74 10.09
C VAL A 300 16.53 0.33 10.00
N GLN A 301 15.91 0.47 8.83
CA GLN A 301 14.51 0.10 8.59
C GLN A 301 14.24 -1.37 8.99
N SER A 302 15.11 -2.28 8.55
CA SER A 302 14.97 -3.71 8.84
C SER A 302 15.09 -4.00 10.34
N ALA A 303 15.95 -3.28 11.06
CA ALA A 303 16.09 -3.44 12.51
C ALA A 303 14.81 -3.03 13.25
N PHE A 304 14.22 -1.89 12.89
CA PHE A 304 12.97 -1.41 13.50
C PHE A 304 11.76 -2.26 13.13
N LEU A 305 11.63 -2.69 11.88
CA LEU A 305 10.56 -3.61 11.49
C LEU A 305 10.64 -4.95 12.24
N ARG A 306 11.86 -5.50 12.45
CA ARG A 306 12.04 -6.70 13.29
C ARG A 306 11.66 -6.45 14.75
N ALA A 307 11.93 -5.26 15.27
CA ALA A 307 11.66 -4.92 16.65
C ALA A 307 10.17 -4.77 16.96
N ILE A 308 9.38 -4.23 16.01
CA ILE A 308 7.92 -4.06 16.16
C ILE A 308 7.14 -5.33 15.76
N GLU A 309 7.72 -6.24 14.97
CA GLU A 309 7.05 -7.44 14.48
C GLU A 309 6.38 -8.31 15.57
N PRO A 310 6.99 -8.59 16.74
CA PRO A 310 6.34 -9.40 17.77
C PRO A 310 5.03 -8.78 18.27
N VAL A 311 5.01 -7.45 18.37
CA VAL A 311 3.83 -6.68 18.79
C VAL A 311 2.72 -6.77 17.75
N VAL A 312 3.08 -6.67 16.46
CA VAL A 312 2.13 -6.81 15.35
C VAL A 312 1.56 -8.23 15.31
N GLN A 313 2.38 -9.27 15.49
CA GLN A 313 1.92 -10.65 15.51
C GLN A 313 1.01 -10.92 16.72
N GLN A 314 1.32 -10.36 17.88
CA GLN A 314 0.46 -10.47 19.06
C GLN A 314 -0.91 -9.81 18.80
N PHE A 315 -0.94 -8.62 18.20
CA PHE A 315 -2.18 -7.96 17.80
C PHE A 315 -2.99 -8.82 16.82
N LEU A 316 -2.35 -9.35 15.79
CA LEU A 316 -2.99 -10.22 14.80
C LEU A 316 -3.57 -11.49 15.43
N ALA A 317 -2.94 -12.04 16.47
CA ALA A 317 -3.41 -13.23 17.18
C ALA A 317 -4.59 -12.95 18.12
N MET A 318 -4.60 -11.78 18.78
CA MET A 318 -5.64 -11.41 19.75
C MET A 318 -6.87 -10.77 19.11
N SER A 319 -6.72 -10.26 17.88
CA SER A 319 -7.74 -9.46 17.26
C SER A 319 -8.69 -10.33 16.42
N PRO A 320 -10.01 -10.28 16.66
CA PRO A 320 -11.00 -10.78 15.68
C PRO A 320 -10.93 -9.99 14.35
N TYR A 321 -10.04 -9.00 14.24
CA TYR A 321 -9.77 -8.20 13.06
C TYR A 321 -8.90 -8.88 12.00
N SER A 322 -8.55 -10.17 12.14
CA SER A 322 -8.18 -10.97 10.95
C SER A 322 -9.30 -10.95 9.87
N ILE A 323 -10.49 -10.43 10.23
CA ILE A 323 -11.69 -10.22 9.44
C ILE A 323 -11.83 -8.76 8.87
N LYS A 324 -11.07 -7.75 9.32
CA LYS A 324 -11.35 -6.32 9.02
C LYS A 324 -10.77 -5.72 7.71
N TYR A 325 -10.29 -6.55 6.80
CA TYR A 325 -10.08 -6.15 5.40
C TYR A 325 -11.33 -6.33 4.51
N ARG A 326 -12.54 -6.46 5.11
CA ARG A 326 -13.84 -6.40 4.40
C ARG A 326 -14.02 -5.05 3.70
N PRO A 327 -14.09 -4.97 2.35
CA PRO A 327 -14.67 -3.80 1.72
C PRO A 327 -16.14 -3.75 2.13
N ALA A 328 -16.65 -2.56 2.45
CA ALA A 328 -18.08 -2.34 2.44
C ALA A 328 -18.62 -2.77 1.07
N VAL A 329 -19.74 -3.49 1.06
CA VAL A 329 -20.55 -3.64 -0.14
C VAL A 329 -20.79 -2.22 -0.66
N GLN A 330 -20.19 -1.87 -1.80
CA GLN A 330 -20.46 -0.59 -2.43
C GLN A 330 -21.86 -0.66 -3.03
N PHE A 331 -22.84 -0.13 -2.29
CA PHE A 331 -24.12 0.22 -2.87
C PHE A 331 -23.90 1.43 -3.78
N ALA A 332 -24.15 1.28 -5.07
CA ALA A 332 -24.12 2.42 -5.98
C ALA A 332 -25.29 3.35 -5.66
N SER A 333 -25.03 4.47 -4.96
CA SER A 333 -25.95 5.60 -4.95
C SER A 333 -25.74 6.42 -6.22
N THR A 334 -26.57 6.21 -7.24
CA THR A 334 -26.66 7.14 -8.36
C THR A 334 -27.42 8.39 -7.92
N SER A 335 -26.70 9.43 -7.50
CA SER A 335 -27.21 10.79 -7.56
C SER A 335 -27.02 11.30 -8.98
N ALA A 336 -28.08 11.30 -9.79
CA ALA A 336 -28.13 12.08 -11.01
C ALA A 336 -28.29 13.58 -10.65
N PRO A 337 -27.61 14.52 -11.33
CA PRO A 337 -27.95 15.93 -11.19
C PRO A 337 -29.22 16.23 -12.01
N LEU A 338 -30.16 16.94 -11.38
CA LEU A 338 -31.14 17.77 -12.07
C LEU A 338 -30.47 19.04 -12.58
#